data_AF-A0A8T4TB96-F1
#
_entry.id   AF-A0A8T4TB96-F1
#
_cell.length_a   1.000
_cell.length_b   1.000
_cell.length_c   1.000
_cell.angle_alpha   90.00
_cell.angle_beta   90.00
_cell.angle_gamma   90.00
#
_symmetry.space_group_name_H-M   'P 1'
#
loop_
_entity.id
_entity.type
_entity.pdbx_description
1 polymer ?
#
loop_
_entity_poly.entity_id
_entity_poly.type
_entity_poly.pdbx_seq_one_letter_code
_entity_poly.pdbx_strand_id
1 'polypeptide(L)' 'MKNKKILLTLNPDFYSQIESKANERLQTMQDYIYETLRGRVYAPPVKKSRAGRPKKVDDPFIEHFSRAR' A
#
# COMPACT_ATOMS: atom_id res chain seq x y z
N MET A 1 -11.75 -22.76 11.89
CA MET A 1 -11.10 -21.83 12.82
C MET A 1 -12.17 -21.00 13.50
N LYS A 2 -12.13 -20.79 14.82
CA LYS A 2 -13.15 -20.01 15.55
C LYS A 2 -12.84 -18.52 15.42
N ASN A 3 -13.79 -17.72 14.96
CA ASN A 3 -13.63 -16.27 14.85
C ASN A 3 -13.43 -15.66 16.24
N LYS A 4 -12.35 -14.87 16.40
CA LYS A 4 -12.07 -14.11 17.62
C LYS A 4 -12.49 -12.65 17.37
N LYS A 5 -13.18 -12.05 18.34
CA LYS A 5 -13.54 -10.63 18.31
C LYS A 5 -12.44 -9.82 19.00
N ILE A 6 -12.08 -8.68 18.43
CA ILE A 6 -11.13 -7.72 18.99
C ILE A 6 -11.87 -6.41 19.19
N LEU A 7 -11.71 -5.79 20.36
CA LEU A 7 -12.18 -4.43 20.61
C LEU A 7 -11.03 -3.47 20.33
N LEU A 8 -11.27 -2.45 19.52
CA LEU A 8 -10.26 -1.46 19.15
C LEU A 8 -10.69 -0.10 19.68
N THR A 9 -9.82 0.52 20.49
CA THR A 9 -10.00 1.90 20.94
C THR A 9 -9.28 2.82 19.97
N LEU A 10 -10.02 3.74 19.34
CA LEU A 10 -9.51 4.70 18.36
C LEU A 10 -9.72 6.12 18.85
N ASN A 11 -8.84 7.03 18.42
CA ASN A 11 -9.13 8.46 18.52
C ASN A 11 -10.39 8.77 17.66
N PRO A 12 -11.32 9.62 18.14
CA PRO A 12 -12.49 10.05 17.37
C PRO A 12 -12.18 10.53 15.94
N ASP A 13 -11.10 11.28 15.75
CA ASP A 13 -10.72 11.80 14.43
C ASP A 13 -10.39 10.65 13.46
N PHE A 14 -9.72 9.60 13.95
CA PHE A 14 -9.41 8.43 13.15
C PHE A 14 -10.65 7.60 12.87
N TYR A 15 -11.58 7.51 13.81
CA TYR A 15 -12.85 6.82 13.59
C TYR A 15 -13.60 7.43 12.39
N SER A 16 -13.78 8.76 12.39
CA SER A 16 -14.47 9.47 11.30
C SER A 16 -13.75 9.33 9.97
N GLN A 17 -12.41 9.35 9.96
CA GLN A 17 -11.63 9.13 8.73
C GLN A 17 -11.82 7.71 8.17
N ILE A 18 -11.81 6.69 9.03
CA ILE A 18 -12.00 5.29 8.62
C ILE A 18 -13.41 5.11 8.05
N GLU A 19 -14.42 5.67 8.72
CA GLU A 19 -15.81 5.62 8.26
C GLU A 19 -15.98 6.30 6.89
N SER A 20 -15.41 7.50 6.73
CA SER A 20 -15.40 8.22 5.44
C SER A 20 -14.74 7.40 4.33
N LYS A 21 -13.59 6.77 4.61
CA LYS A 21 -12.89 5.92 3.63
C LYS A 21 -13.61 4.61 3.30
N ALA A 22 -14.30 4.02 4.27
CA ALA A 22 -15.14 2.84 4.04
C ALA A 22 -16.30 3.20 3.11
N ASN A 23 -16.96 4.35 3.35
CA ASN A 23 -18.06 4.85 2.52
C ASN A 23 -17.61 5.19 1.10
N GLU A 24 -16.47 5.86 0.92
CA GLU A 24 -15.87 6.13 -0.41
C GLU A 24 -15.67 4.85 -1.23
N ARG A 25 -15.38 3.73 -0.56
CA ARG A 25 -15.13 2.42 -1.19
C ARG A 25 -16.36 1.53 -1.29
N LEU A 26 -17.53 2.00 -0.85
CA LEU A 26 -18.77 1.23 -0.80
C LEU A 26 -18.62 -0.09 -0.01
N GLN A 27 -17.84 -0.04 1.08
CA GLN A 27 -17.55 -1.18 1.95
C GLN A 27 -18.03 -0.90 3.37
N THR A 28 -18.25 -1.95 4.16
CA THR A 28 -18.45 -1.78 5.60
C THR A 28 -17.13 -1.35 6.26
N MET A 29 -17.23 -0.66 7.39
CA MET A 29 -16.05 -0.25 8.16
C MET A 29 -15.20 -1.45 8.59
N GLN A 30 -15.85 -2.58 8.91
CA GLN A 30 -15.17 -3.80 9.30
C GLN A 30 -14.40 -4.43 8.14
N ASP A 31 -14.98 -4.47 6.94
CA ASP A 31 -14.31 -5.00 5.75
C ASP A 31 -13.11 -4.12 5.37
N TYR A 32 -13.28 -2.80 5.42
CA TYR A 32 -12.20 -1.86 5.16
C TYR A 32 -11.02 -2.04 6.12
N ILE A 33 -11.30 -2.20 7.43
CA ILE A 33 -10.27 -2.49 8.43
C ILE A 33 -9.59 -3.83 8.13
N TYR A 34 -10.36 -4.86 7.78
CA TYR A 34 -9.83 -6.19 7.48
C TYR A 34 -8.90 -6.18 6.27
N GLU A 35 -9.32 -5.55 5.16
CA GLU A 35 -8.49 -5.40 3.96
C GLU A 35 -7.22 -4.61 4.25
N THR A 36 -7.34 -3.53 5.02
CA THR A 36 -6.19 -2.69 5.40
C THR A 36 -5.19 -3.48 6.23
N LEU A 37 -5.66 -4.21 7.25
CA LEU A 37 -4.80 -5.07 8.08
C LEU A 37 -4.18 -6.18 7.24
N ARG A 38 -4.95 -6.83 6.37
CA ARG A 38 -4.44 -7.88 5.48
C ARG A 38 -3.32 -7.33 4.58
N GLY A 39 -3.54 -6.18 3.98
CA GLY A 39 -2.56 -5.52 3.12
C GLY A 39 -1.29 -5.10 3.87
N ARG A 40 -1.35 -4.82 5.17
CA ARG A 40 -0.18 -4.44 5.98
C ARG A 40 0.56 -5.65 6.55
N VAL A 41 -0.16 -6.66 7.04
CA VAL A 41 0.42 -7.86 7.67
C VAL A 41 1.00 -8.81 6.62
N TYR A 42 0.30 -8.98 5.50
CA TYR A 42 0.68 -9.91 4.44
C TYR A 42 1.23 -9.21 3.19
N ALA A 43 1.55 -7.91 3.29
CA ALA A 43 2.24 -7.23 2.20
C ALA A 43 3.54 -7.98 1.87
N PRO A 44 3.83 -8.27 0.58
CA PRO A 44 5.12 -8.80 0.22
C PRO A 44 6.20 -7.83 0.69
N PRO A 45 7.35 -8.33 1.19
CA PRO A 45 8.41 -7.46 1.65
C PRO A 45 8.76 -6.49 0.54
N VAL A 46 8.64 -5.19 0.81
CA VAL A 46 9.04 -4.15 -0.13
C VAL A 46 10.50 -4.43 -0.45
N LYS A 47 10.80 -4.83 -1.68
CA LYS A 47 12.17 -5.00 -2.15
C LYS A 47 12.83 -3.63 -2.04
N LYS A 48 13.48 -3.36 -0.90
CA LYS A 48 14.35 -2.19 -0.75
C LYS A 48 15.35 -2.32 -1.89
N SER A 49 15.35 -1.37 -2.82
CA SER A 49 16.48 -1.25 -3.73
C SER A 49 17.72 -1.20 -2.84
N ARG A 50 18.73 -2.02 -3.14
CA ARG A 50 20.02 -1.94 -2.45
C ARG A 50 20.41 -0.46 -2.42
N ALA A 51 20.58 0.06 -1.20
CA ALA A 51 20.89 1.46 -0.96
C ALA A 51 21.97 1.92 -1.94
N GLY A 52 21.66 2.98 -2.71
CA GLY A 52 22.65 3.69 -3.52
C GLY A 52 22.69 3.44 -5.03
N ARG A 53 21.86 2.57 -5.63
CA ARG A 53 21.77 2.50 -7.11
C ARG A 53 20.48 3.17 -7.61
N PRO A 54 20.55 4.33 -8.27
CA PRO A 54 19.42 4.87 -9.03
C PRO A 54 18.88 3.79 -9.96
N LYS A 55 17.54 3.70 -10.07
CA LYS A 55 16.89 2.84 -11.05
C LYS A 55 17.49 3.22 -12.41
N LYS A 56 18.11 2.27 -13.13
CA LYS A 56 18.48 2.51 -14.54
C LYS A 56 17.18 2.85 -15.24
N VAL A 57 16.98 4.13 -15.50
CA VAL A 57 16.00 4.58 -16.46
C VAL A 57 16.66 4.22 -17.78
N ASP A 58 16.12 3.21 -18.46
CA ASP A 58 16.43 3.00 -19.87
C ASP A 58 15.78 4.17 -20.59
N ASP A 59 16.46 5.31 -20.57
CA ASP A 59 16.00 6.54 -21.19
C ASP A 59 16.03 6.29 -22.70
N PRO A 60 14.88 6.31 -23.40
CA PRO A 60 14.83 6.14 -24.87
C PRO A 60 15.71 7.17 -25.59
N PHE A 61 16.00 8.28 -24.90
CA PHE A 61 16.92 9.32 -25.33
C PHE A 61 18.35 8.79 -25.55
N ILE A 62 18.87 7.90 -24.70
CA ILE A 62 20.25 7.42 -24.81
C ILE A 62 20.44 6.43 -25.98
N GLU A 63 19.40 5.67 -26.34
CA GLU A 63 19.45 4.74 -27.50
C GLU A 63 19.71 5.46 -28.82
N HIS A 64 19.23 6.70 -28.99
CA HIS A 64 19.47 7.48 -30.19
C HIS A 64 20.92 7.95 -30.36
N PHE A 65 21.69 8.03 -29.27
CA PHE A 65 23.10 8.48 -29.30
C PHE A 65 24.10 7.34 -29.09
N SER A 66 23.68 6.16 -28.60
CA SER A 66 24.56 5.02 -28.38
C SER A 66 24.69 4.08 -29.58
N ARG A 67 23.96 4.31 -30.68
CA ARG A 67 24.25 3.66 -31.97
C ARG A 67 25.50 4.28 -32.56
N ALA A 68 26.66 3.84 -32.06
CA ALA A 68 27.95 4.07 -32.68
C ALA A 68 27.87 3.61 -34.15
N ARG A 69 28.28 4.50 -35.06
CA ARG A 69 28.59 4.19 -36.45
C ARG A 69 29.66 3.11 -36.56
#